data_AF-A0A7C4W498-F1
#
_entry.id   AF-A0A7C4W498-F1
#
_cell.length_a   1.000
_cell.length_b   1.000
_cell.length_c   1.000
_cell.angle_alpha   90.00
_cell.angle_beta   90.00
_cell.angle_gamma   90.00
#
_symmetry.space_group_name_H-M   'P 1'
#
loop_
_entity.id
_entity.type
_entity.pdbx_description
1 polymer ?
#
loop_
_entity_poly.entity_id
_entity_poly.type
_entity_poly.pdbx_seq_one_letter_code
_entity_poly.pdbx_strand_id
1 'polypeptide(L)'
;MRMVSRTKIASLLLLLLANFVCALTVEDVIQKSKEDPETAWDLYLVLLSNSDTPESLEGLGRFLHAKRKLKNFQFAITEDVEGLIEFLSSNNVRTEMKVYILEIFGEEKLRQYLLDKLPSNPQAIVLLKVLPFTDDEVLELVCKSFVENPNTRRVLNAELKKQDRNLEKYVSKMLVKLYGDYLSAKGDEKNRYLELYEEVKKLSGNRIVYQPFEQALRKSKTDVFLTIIQFVVKIKNLSFILSIVFVLTILLVLLLFPQTRYSLYLFLGMKRRAALVYKRIVEKDPLNEEKRLKLAQLYESAGMYEEALNEYNFLKRIKIE
;
A
#
# COMPACT_ATOMS: atom_id res chain seq x y z
N MET A 1 -37.10 -46.53 -58.41
CA MET A 1 -36.34 -45.27 -58.56
C MET A 1 -36.38 -44.36 -57.30
N ARG A 2 -36.40 -44.92 -56.08
CA ARG A 2 -36.45 -44.15 -54.80
C ARG A 2 -35.24 -44.37 -53.85
N MET A 3 -34.34 -45.31 -54.15
CA MET A 3 -33.16 -45.60 -53.31
C MET A 3 -31.95 -44.70 -53.61
N VAL A 4 -31.83 -44.17 -54.83
CA VAL A 4 -30.67 -43.33 -55.24
C VAL A 4 -30.72 -41.92 -54.65
N SER A 5 -31.90 -41.42 -54.24
CA SER A 5 -32.00 -40.07 -53.65
C SER A 5 -31.62 -40.04 -52.17
N ARG A 6 -31.92 -41.12 -51.41
CA ARG A 6 -31.60 -41.19 -49.97
C ARG A 6 -30.10 -41.34 -49.71
N THR A 7 -29.38 -42.10 -50.54
CA THR A 7 -27.92 -42.23 -50.43
C THR A 7 -27.20 -40.94 -50.79
N LYS A 8 -27.68 -40.21 -51.82
CA LYS A 8 -27.13 -38.89 -52.18
C LYS A 8 -27.36 -37.84 -51.10
N ILE A 9 -28.55 -37.82 -50.47
CA ILE A 9 -28.86 -36.91 -49.36
C ILE A 9 -28.05 -37.27 -48.11
N ALA A 10 -27.89 -38.56 -47.80
CA ALA A 10 -27.07 -39.03 -46.68
C ALA A 10 -25.58 -38.71 -46.89
N SER A 11 -25.05 -38.88 -48.11
CA SER A 11 -23.67 -38.50 -48.43
C SER A 11 -23.48 -36.98 -48.43
N LEU A 12 -24.48 -36.20 -48.85
CA LEU A 12 -24.44 -34.74 -48.78
C LEU A 12 -24.47 -34.24 -47.33
N LEU A 13 -25.30 -34.87 -46.47
CA LEU A 13 -25.33 -34.63 -45.03
C LEU A 13 -24.03 -35.06 -44.35
N LEU A 14 -23.41 -36.18 -44.76
CA LEU A 14 -22.12 -36.64 -44.25
C LEU A 14 -20.97 -35.71 -44.68
N LEU A 15 -21.02 -35.16 -45.90
CA LEU A 15 -20.11 -34.11 -46.38
C LEU A 15 -20.33 -32.76 -45.68
N LEU A 16 -21.59 -32.40 -45.41
CA LEU A 16 -21.94 -31.22 -44.61
C LEU A 16 -21.54 -31.36 -43.13
N LEU A 17 -21.64 -32.57 -42.56
CA LEU A 17 -21.19 -32.89 -41.21
C LEU A 17 -19.66 -33.01 -41.12
N ALA A 18 -18.98 -33.47 -42.18
CA ALA A 18 -17.52 -33.46 -42.27
C ALA A 18 -16.96 -32.03 -42.39
N ASN A 19 -17.69 -31.12 -43.04
CA ASN A 19 -17.39 -29.68 -43.03
C ASN A 19 -17.70 -29.00 -41.68
N PHE A 20 -18.25 -29.73 -40.71
CA PHE A 20 -18.52 -29.28 -39.35
C PHE A 20 -17.46 -29.74 -38.35
N VAL A 21 -16.34 -30.30 -38.81
CA VAL A 21 -15.10 -30.25 -38.02
C VAL A 21 -14.69 -28.78 -38.04
N CYS A 22 -15.16 -28.01 -37.05
CA CYS A 22 -14.69 -26.64 -36.83
C CYS A 22 -13.16 -26.69 -36.85
N ALA A 23 -12.56 -26.01 -37.82
CA ALA A 23 -11.12 -25.80 -37.82
C ALA A 23 -10.78 -25.13 -36.48
N LEU A 24 -9.96 -25.79 -35.67
CA LEU A 24 -9.50 -25.25 -34.40
C LEU A 24 -8.96 -23.84 -34.64
N THR A 25 -9.42 -22.86 -33.86
CA THR A 25 -9.00 -21.46 -34.01
C THR A 25 -8.15 -21.00 -32.83
N VAL A 26 -7.46 -19.88 -33.01
CA VAL A 26 -6.76 -19.18 -31.91
C VAL A 26 -7.72 -18.81 -30.79
N GLU A 27 -8.94 -18.39 -31.13
CA GLU A 27 -9.96 -18.02 -30.15
C GLU A 27 -10.39 -19.22 -29.30
N ASP A 28 -10.58 -20.39 -29.90
CA ASP A 28 -10.92 -21.63 -29.18
C ASP A 28 -9.84 -21.97 -28.14
N VAL A 29 -8.57 -21.80 -28.52
CA VAL A 29 -7.42 -22.02 -27.63
C VAL A 29 -7.38 -20.99 -26.49
N ILE A 30 -7.61 -19.71 -26.80
CA ILE A 30 -7.67 -18.64 -25.79
C ILE A 30 -8.80 -18.91 -24.80
N GLN A 31 -10.01 -19.24 -25.27
CA GLN A 31 -11.14 -19.56 -24.39
C GLN A 31 -10.83 -20.78 -23.54
N LYS A 32 -10.26 -21.84 -24.13
CA LYS A 32 -9.89 -23.02 -23.34
C LYS A 32 -8.87 -22.71 -22.26
N SER A 33 -7.94 -21.79 -22.54
CA SER A 33 -6.90 -21.39 -21.58
C SER A 33 -7.46 -20.75 -20.30
N LYS A 34 -8.70 -20.23 -20.34
CA LYS A 34 -9.40 -19.65 -19.17
C LYS A 34 -9.99 -20.70 -18.23
N GLU A 35 -9.96 -21.97 -18.62
CA GLU A 35 -10.40 -23.10 -17.80
C GLU A 35 -9.22 -24.03 -17.49
N ASP A 36 -8.45 -24.38 -18.53
CA ASP A 36 -7.38 -25.36 -18.45
C ASP A 36 -6.23 -24.98 -19.38
N PRO A 37 -5.20 -24.29 -18.85
CA PRO A 37 -4.02 -23.90 -19.63
C PRO A 37 -3.19 -25.07 -20.16
N GLU A 38 -3.25 -26.26 -19.54
CA GLU A 38 -2.50 -27.42 -20.03
C GLU A 38 -3.18 -27.95 -21.30
N THR A 39 -4.50 -28.18 -21.24
CA THR A 39 -5.26 -28.58 -22.44
C THR A 39 -5.18 -27.53 -23.54
N ALA A 40 -5.24 -26.23 -23.21
CA ALA A 40 -5.08 -25.17 -24.21
C ALA A 40 -3.71 -25.19 -24.89
N TRP A 41 -2.65 -25.55 -24.16
CA TRP A 41 -1.33 -25.71 -24.75
C TRP A 41 -1.24 -26.89 -25.71
N ASP A 42 -1.88 -28.02 -25.39
CA ASP A 42 -1.93 -29.16 -26.30
C ASP A 42 -2.67 -28.79 -27.60
N LEU A 43 -3.77 -28.05 -27.50
CA LEU A 43 -4.48 -27.50 -28.66
C LEU A 43 -3.63 -26.50 -29.46
N TYR A 44 -2.84 -25.66 -28.78
CA TYR A 44 -1.88 -24.77 -29.43
C TYR A 44 -0.82 -25.54 -30.23
N LEU A 45 -0.30 -26.65 -29.71
CA LEU A 45 0.66 -27.47 -30.45
C LEU A 45 0.04 -28.07 -31.73
N VAL A 46 -1.24 -28.43 -31.68
CA VAL A 46 -2.01 -28.87 -32.87
C VAL A 46 -2.20 -27.72 -33.86
N LEU A 47 -2.49 -26.50 -33.40
CA LEU A 47 -2.53 -25.33 -34.27
C LEU A 47 -1.17 -25.08 -34.94
N LEU A 48 -0.10 -25.13 -34.16
CA LEU A 48 1.25 -24.86 -34.61
C LEU A 48 1.71 -25.87 -35.66
N SER A 49 1.42 -27.16 -35.48
CA SER A 49 1.81 -28.20 -36.43
C SER A 49 1.08 -28.13 -37.77
N ASN A 50 -0.11 -27.53 -37.79
CA ASN A 50 -0.96 -27.41 -38.98
C ASN A 50 -0.93 -26.01 -39.61
N SER A 51 -0.13 -25.08 -39.08
CA SER A 51 -0.07 -23.69 -39.55
C SER A 51 0.99 -23.53 -40.64
N ASP A 52 0.61 -22.83 -41.72
CA ASP A 52 1.55 -22.39 -42.75
C ASP A 52 2.44 -21.20 -42.29
N THR A 53 2.08 -20.55 -41.18
CA THR A 53 2.74 -19.36 -40.64
C THR A 53 2.98 -19.47 -39.12
N PRO A 54 3.79 -20.44 -38.66
CA PRO A 54 3.98 -20.73 -37.23
C PRO A 54 4.51 -19.54 -36.41
N GLU A 55 5.28 -18.64 -37.02
CA GLU A 55 5.78 -17.41 -36.40
C GLU A 55 4.64 -16.48 -35.93
N SER A 56 3.51 -16.47 -36.65
CA SER A 56 2.35 -15.66 -36.27
C SER A 56 1.69 -16.12 -34.96
N LEU A 57 1.99 -17.36 -34.53
CA LEU A 57 1.45 -17.96 -33.31
C LEU A 57 2.40 -17.81 -32.11
N GLU A 58 3.59 -17.23 -32.28
CA GLU A 58 4.59 -17.12 -31.21
C GLU A 58 4.04 -16.38 -29.98
N GLY A 59 3.30 -15.28 -30.20
CA GLY A 59 2.65 -14.52 -29.13
C GLY A 59 1.65 -15.35 -28.33
N LEU A 60 0.83 -16.16 -29.01
CA LEU A 60 -0.08 -17.10 -28.37
C LEU A 60 0.69 -18.15 -27.56
N GLY A 61 1.81 -18.65 -28.10
CA GLY A 61 2.71 -19.55 -27.39
C GLY A 61 3.24 -18.95 -26.09
N ARG A 62 3.77 -17.72 -26.11
CA ARG A 62 4.26 -17.03 -24.89
C ARG A 62 3.15 -16.81 -23.86
N PHE A 63 1.97 -16.36 -24.31
CA PHE A 63 0.79 -16.19 -23.48
C PHE A 63 0.39 -17.49 -22.76
N LEU A 64 0.24 -18.60 -23.50
CA LEU A 64 -0.15 -19.89 -22.92
C LEU A 64 0.95 -20.45 -22.01
N HIS A 65 2.22 -20.28 -22.39
CA HIS A 65 3.34 -20.67 -21.54
C HIS A 65 3.29 -19.94 -20.19
N ALA A 66 3.03 -18.63 -20.19
CA ALA A 66 2.90 -17.84 -18.97
C ALA A 66 1.70 -18.31 -18.12
N LYS A 67 0.53 -18.57 -18.72
CA LYS A 67 -0.64 -19.12 -18.00
C LYS A 67 -0.33 -20.47 -17.35
N ARG A 68 0.40 -21.37 -18.03
CA ARG A 68 0.83 -22.65 -17.44
C ARG A 68 1.76 -22.47 -16.25
N LYS A 69 2.70 -21.53 -16.34
CA LYS A 69 3.62 -21.21 -15.23
C LYS A 69 2.89 -20.63 -14.02
N LEU A 70 1.78 -19.93 -14.26
CA LEU A 70 0.94 -19.31 -13.22
C LEU A 70 -0.38 -20.04 -12.97
N LYS A 71 -0.51 -21.32 -13.35
CA LYS A 71 -1.78 -22.04 -13.31
C LYS A 71 -2.42 -22.22 -11.94
N ASN A 72 -1.62 -22.06 -10.88
CA ASN A 72 -2.09 -22.14 -9.49
C ASN A 72 -2.69 -20.81 -8.99
N PHE A 73 -2.70 -19.76 -9.82
CA PHE A 73 -3.23 -18.46 -9.48
C PHE A 73 -4.48 -18.16 -10.30
N GLN A 74 -5.62 -18.00 -9.61
CA GLN A 74 -6.90 -17.79 -10.29
C GLN A 74 -6.90 -16.57 -11.21
N PHE A 75 -6.29 -15.46 -10.78
CA PHE A 75 -6.19 -14.23 -11.59
C PHE A 75 -5.50 -14.49 -12.95
N ALA A 76 -4.54 -15.40 -13.00
CA ALA A 76 -3.80 -15.73 -14.22
C ALA A 76 -4.64 -16.60 -15.15
N ILE A 77 -5.44 -17.51 -14.59
CA ILE A 77 -6.37 -18.37 -15.34
C ILE A 77 -7.49 -17.54 -15.95
N THR A 78 -8.18 -16.76 -15.13
CA THR A 78 -9.36 -15.98 -15.53
C THR A 78 -9.04 -14.62 -16.14
N GLU A 79 -7.75 -14.25 -16.21
CA GLU A 79 -7.27 -12.96 -16.72
C GLU A 79 -7.91 -11.77 -15.98
N ASP A 80 -8.11 -11.93 -14.66
CA ASP A 80 -8.74 -10.96 -13.78
C ASP A 80 -7.71 -9.98 -13.21
N VAL A 81 -7.86 -8.70 -13.56
CA VAL A 81 -6.95 -7.63 -13.12
C VAL A 81 -7.16 -7.28 -11.65
N GLU A 82 -8.39 -7.38 -11.12
CA GLU A 82 -8.64 -7.09 -9.71
C GLU A 82 -8.03 -8.19 -8.82
N GLY A 83 -8.18 -9.46 -9.18
CA GLY A 83 -7.48 -10.57 -8.54
C GLY A 83 -5.95 -10.44 -8.63
N LEU A 84 -5.42 -9.88 -9.72
CA LEU A 84 -3.99 -9.56 -9.82
C LEU A 84 -3.59 -8.45 -8.84
N ILE A 85 -4.39 -7.38 -8.71
CA ILE A 85 -4.15 -6.29 -7.75
C ILE A 85 -4.14 -6.82 -6.31
N GLU A 86 -5.10 -7.67 -5.95
CA GLU A 86 -5.16 -8.29 -4.61
C GLU A 86 -3.91 -9.16 -4.35
N PHE A 87 -3.53 -9.97 -5.33
CA PHE A 87 -2.32 -10.78 -5.26
C PHE A 87 -1.06 -9.93 -5.07
N LEU A 88 -0.88 -8.89 -5.90
CA LEU A 88 0.26 -7.97 -5.82
C LEU A 88 0.29 -7.19 -4.52
N SER A 89 -0.87 -6.87 -3.95
CA SER A 89 -0.99 -6.19 -2.66
C SER A 89 -0.56 -7.07 -1.49
N SER A 90 -0.59 -8.39 -1.61
CA SER A 90 -0.21 -9.29 -0.51
C SER A 90 1.16 -9.92 -0.69
N ASN A 91 1.74 -9.86 -1.89
CA ASN A 91 2.93 -10.63 -2.24
C ASN A 91 4.07 -9.79 -2.82
N ASN A 92 5.29 -10.25 -2.61
CA ASN A 92 6.47 -9.78 -3.33
C ASN A 92 6.73 -10.68 -4.52
N VAL A 93 6.79 -10.07 -5.71
CA VAL A 93 6.84 -10.81 -6.98
C VAL A 93 8.26 -10.81 -7.53
N ARG A 94 8.77 -12.00 -7.85
CA ARG A 94 10.08 -12.16 -8.50
C ARG A 94 10.03 -11.70 -9.96
N THR A 95 11.16 -11.27 -10.51
CA THR A 95 11.27 -10.75 -11.88
C THR A 95 10.64 -11.67 -12.93
N GLU A 96 10.90 -12.98 -12.87
CA GLU A 96 10.33 -13.98 -13.79
C GLU A 96 8.79 -13.98 -13.80
N MET A 97 8.18 -13.92 -12.60
CA MET A 97 6.73 -13.87 -12.48
C MET A 97 6.16 -12.55 -13.02
N LYS A 98 6.88 -11.43 -12.91
CA LYS A 98 6.46 -10.16 -13.52
C LYS A 98 6.38 -10.29 -15.05
N VAL A 99 7.34 -10.98 -15.67
CA VAL A 99 7.34 -11.26 -17.11
C VAL A 99 6.11 -12.08 -17.49
N TYR A 100 5.81 -13.16 -16.77
CA TYR A 100 4.62 -13.96 -17.02
C TYR A 100 3.31 -13.17 -16.85
N ILE A 101 3.22 -12.30 -15.84
CA ILE A 101 2.07 -11.41 -15.68
C ILE A 101 1.92 -10.49 -16.90
N LEU A 102 3.01 -9.90 -17.40
CA LEU A 102 2.97 -9.05 -18.58
C LEU A 102 2.60 -9.81 -19.86
N GLU A 103 3.04 -11.05 -20.02
CA GLU A 103 2.63 -11.91 -21.16
C GLU A 103 1.13 -12.26 -21.12
N ILE A 104 0.55 -12.44 -19.92
CA ILE A 104 -0.87 -12.76 -19.77
C ILE A 104 -1.76 -11.54 -19.99
N PHE A 105 -1.43 -10.43 -19.34
CA PHE A 105 -2.31 -9.26 -19.31
C PHE A 105 -1.99 -8.26 -20.42
N GLY A 106 -0.73 -8.18 -20.87
CA GLY A 106 -0.24 -7.14 -21.76
C GLY A 106 -0.01 -5.81 -21.03
N GLU A 107 1.06 -5.13 -21.42
CA GLU A 107 1.40 -3.79 -20.89
C GLU A 107 0.27 -2.78 -21.13
N GLU A 108 -0.23 -2.71 -22.37
CA GLU A 108 -1.29 -1.77 -22.77
C GLU A 108 -2.55 -1.92 -21.90
N LYS A 109 -3.04 -3.15 -21.71
CA LYS A 109 -4.24 -3.43 -20.93
C LYS A 109 -4.07 -2.98 -19.48
N LEU A 110 -2.96 -3.35 -18.84
CA LEU A 110 -2.68 -2.97 -17.46
C LEU A 110 -2.49 -1.46 -17.31
N ARG A 111 -1.90 -0.82 -18.32
CA ARG A 111 -1.72 0.63 -18.35
C ARG A 111 -3.04 1.36 -18.44
N GLN A 112 -3.89 1.01 -19.41
CA GLN A 112 -5.24 1.59 -19.54
C GLN A 112 -6.06 1.35 -18.28
N TYR A 113 -5.98 0.14 -17.71
CA TYR A 113 -6.63 -0.16 -16.44
C TYR A 113 -6.20 0.80 -15.33
N LEU A 114 -4.88 1.03 -15.19
CA LEU A 114 -4.35 1.95 -14.19
C LEU A 114 -4.83 3.37 -14.44
N LEU A 115 -4.79 3.85 -15.69
CA LEU A 115 -5.23 5.19 -16.06
C LEU A 115 -6.71 5.42 -15.74
N ASP A 116 -7.56 4.46 -16.10
CA ASP A 116 -8.99 4.53 -15.90
C ASP A 116 -9.41 4.38 -14.43
N LYS A 117 -8.73 3.48 -13.70
CA LYS A 117 -9.19 3.05 -12.36
C LYS A 117 -8.49 3.76 -11.22
N LEU A 118 -7.24 4.22 -11.35
CA LEU A 118 -6.52 4.83 -10.22
C LEU A 118 -7.27 5.99 -9.53
N PRO A 119 -7.99 6.89 -10.25
CA PRO A 119 -8.76 7.96 -9.61
C PRO A 119 -9.85 7.46 -8.66
N SER A 120 -10.46 6.31 -8.95
CA SER A 120 -11.59 5.74 -8.20
C SER A 120 -11.21 4.55 -7.31
N ASN A 121 -10.14 3.83 -7.66
CA ASN A 121 -9.58 2.68 -6.95
C ASN A 121 -8.09 2.92 -6.64
N PRO A 122 -7.77 3.42 -5.43
CA PRO A 122 -6.40 3.61 -4.98
C PRO A 122 -5.51 2.36 -5.03
N GLN A 123 -6.09 1.15 -5.00
CA GLN A 123 -5.31 -0.09 -5.04
C GLN A 123 -4.68 -0.33 -6.40
N ALA A 124 -5.21 0.24 -7.48
CA ALA A 124 -4.64 0.08 -8.82
C ALA A 124 -3.15 0.46 -8.90
N ILE A 125 -2.67 1.36 -8.03
CA ILE A 125 -1.27 1.79 -7.97
C ILE A 125 -0.27 0.63 -7.77
N VAL A 126 -0.70 -0.52 -7.24
CA VAL A 126 0.18 -1.69 -7.09
C VAL A 126 0.60 -2.29 -8.44
N LEU A 127 -0.11 -2.00 -9.53
CA LEU A 127 0.28 -2.41 -10.88
C LEU A 127 1.64 -1.85 -11.30
N LEU A 128 2.10 -0.75 -10.68
CA LEU A 128 3.46 -0.22 -10.88
C LEU A 128 4.56 -1.22 -10.46
N LYS A 129 4.24 -2.26 -9.68
CA LYS A 129 5.19 -3.34 -9.36
C LYS A 129 5.51 -4.21 -10.57
N VAL A 130 4.62 -4.28 -11.55
CA VAL A 130 4.76 -5.13 -12.75
C VAL A 130 4.92 -4.33 -14.04
N LEU A 131 4.26 -3.18 -14.17
CA LEU A 131 4.32 -2.35 -15.37
C LEU A 131 5.78 -1.93 -15.67
N PRO A 132 6.22 -2.04 -16.94
CA PRO A 132 7.52 -1.56 -17.34
C PRO A 132 7.56 -0.04 -17.37
N PHE A 133 8.76 0.45 -17.14
CA PHE A 133 8.98 1.82 -16.73
C PHE A 133 9.20 2.75 -17.93
N THR A 134 8.12 3.28 -18.53
CA THR A 134 8.23 4.05 -19.80
C THR A 134 7.16 5.12 -20.06
N ASP A 135 6.16 5.33 -19.21
CA ASP A 135 5.04 6.23 -19.57
C ASP A 135 4.96 7.50 -18.68
N ASP A 136 5.09 8.66 -19.33
CA ASP A 136 4.96 9.98 -18.71
C ASP A 136 3.51 10.31 -18.32
N GLU A 137 2.51 9.78 -19.03
CA GLU A 137 1.08 9.95 -18.73
C GLU A 137 0.72 9.24 -17.41
N VAL A 138 1.14 7.97 -17.29
CA VAL A 138 1.01 7.22 -16.03
C VAL A 138 1.73 7.94 -14.89
N LEU A 139 2.95 8.43 -15.13
CA LEU A 139 3.71 9.14 -14.13
C LEU A 139 2.99 10.41 -13.67
N GLU A 140 2.38 11.15 -14.60
CA GLU A 140 1.58 12.34 -14.29
C GLU A 140 0.36 12.01 -13.42
N LEU A 141 -0.40 10.99 -13.82
CA LEU A 141 -1.57 10.57 -13.07
C LEU A 141 -1.20 10.10 -11.66
N VAL A 142 -0.10 9.34 -11.52
CA VAL A 142 0.40 8.86 -10.24
C VAL A 142 0.86 10.02 -9.35
N CYS A 143 1.63 10.99 -9.90
CA CYS A 143 2.04 12.19 -9.17
C CYS A 143 0.82 12.96 -8.65
N LYS A 144 -0.13 13.27 -9.54
CA LYS A 144 -1.36 13.99 -9.20
C LYS A 144 -2.15 13.26 -8.12
N SER A 145 -2.38 11.96 -8.31
CA SER A 145 -3.11 11.12 -7.35
C SER A 145 -2.40 11.02 -6.01
N PHE A 146 -1.07 10.96 -5.98
CA PHE A 146 -0.28 10.90 -4.75
C PHE A 146 -0.37 12.20 -3.94
N VAL A 147 -0.35 13.34 -4.63
CA VAL A 147 -0.52 14.65 -3.99
C VAL A 147 -1.95 14.82 -3.48
N GLU A 148 -2.94 14.64 -4.36
CA GLU A 148 -4.34 15.01 -4.12
C GLU A 148 -5.14 13.97 -3.32
N ASN A 149 -4.87 12.66 -3.47
CA ASN A 149 -5.65 11.59 -2.87
C ASN A 149 -4.91 10.92 -1.68
N PRO A 150 -5.35 11.16 -0.43
CA PRO A 150 -4.71 10.56 0.76
C PRO A 150 -4.74 9.02 0.78
N ASN A 151 -5.76 8.40 0.18
CA ASN A 151 -5.88 6.95 0.13
C ASN A 151 -4.84 6.35 -0.83
N THR A 152 -4.67 6.94 -2.02
CA THR A 152 -3.63 6.53 -2.97
C THR A 152 -2.25 6.69 -2.36
N ARG A 153 -1.99 7.82 -1.68
CA ARG A 153 -0.76 8.02 -0.90
C ARG A 153 -0.57 6.93 0.15
N ARG A 154 -1.61 6.59 0.94
CA ARG A 154 -1.54 5.55 1.97
C ARG A 154 -1.18 4.18 1.39
N VAL A 155 -1.78 3.80 0.26
CA VAL A 155 -1.50 2.52 -0.41
C VAL A 155 -0.06 2.49 -0.92
N LEU A 156 0.38 3.52 -1.67
CA LEU A 156 1.75 3.58 -2.18
C LEU A 156 2.78 3.50 -1.05
N ASN A 157 2.55 4.27 0.02
CA ASN A 157 3.38 4.30 1.21
C ASN A 157 3.44 2.93 1.93
N ALA A 158 2.36 2.16 1.91
CA ALA A 158 2.36 0.79 2.43
C ALA A 158 3.18 -0.16 1.55
N GLU A 159 3.06 -0.05 0.23
CA GLU A 159 3.85 -0.87 -0.71
C GLU A 159 5.36 -0.57 -0.66
N LEU A 160 5.74 0.69 -0.43
CA LEU A 160 7.16 1.10 -0.31
C LEU A 160 7.90 0.37 0.83
N LYS A 161 7.19 -0.05 1.88
CA LYS A 161 7.79 -0.83 2.98
C LYS A 161 8.23 -2.23 2.53
N LYS A 162 7.64 -2.75 1.45
CA LYS A 162 7.87 -4.12 0.94
C LYS A 162 9.10 -4.27 0.06
N GLN A 163 9.80 -3.16 -0.23
CA GLN A 163 11.09 -3.13 -0.92
C GLN A 163 11.04 -3.69 -2.36
N ASP A 164 9.94 -3.45 -3.08
CA ASP A 164 9.85 -3.82 -4.50
C ASP A 164 10.70 -2.89 -5.36
N ARG A 165 11.74 -3.43 -6.01
CA ARG A 165 12.69 -2.64 -6.81
C ARG A 165 12.05 -1.88 -7.97
N ASN A 166 11.00 -2.43 -8.60
CA ASN A 166 10.36 -1.75 -9.73
C ASN A 166 9.57 -0.54 -9.23
N LEU A 167 8.85 -0.73 -8.12
CA LEU A 167 8.13 0.36 -7.47
C LEU A 167 9.08 1.46 -6.97
N GLU A 168 10.21 1.10 -6.36
CA GLU A 168 11.21 2.08 -5.90
C GLU A 168 11.80 2.89 -7.07
N LYS A 169 12.00 2.28 -8.24
CA LYS A 169 12.41 2.97 -9.47
C LYS A 169 11.34 3.96 -9.95
N TYR A 170 10.06 3.57 -9.93
CA TYR A 170 8.94 4.45 -10.26
C TYR A 170 8.89 5.66 -9.32
N VAL A 171 8.92 5.42 -8.02
CA VAL A 171 8.85 6.48 -7.00
C VAL A 171 10.06 7.40 -7.08
N SER A 172 11.24 6.89 -7.39
CA SER A 172 12.43 7.73 -7.60
C SER A 172 12.23 8.75 -8.72
N LYS A 173 11.60 8.36 -9.84
CA LYS A 173 11.26 9.30 -10.92
C LYS A 173 10.08 10.21 -10.58
N MET A 174 9.09 9.70 -9.84
CA MET A 174 7.99 10.51 -9.30
C MET A 174 8.56 11.69 -8.49
N LEU A 175 9.58 11.46 -7.66
CA LEU A 175 10.23 12.53 -6.88
C LEU A 175 10.89 13.59 -7.77
N VAL A 176 11.42 13.23 -8.94
CA VAL A 176 11.96 14.22 -9.89
C VAL A 176 10.85 15.15 -10.38
N LYS A 177 9.69 14.59 -10.77
CA LYS A 177 8.54 15.37 -11.24
C LYS A 177 7.96 16.24 -10.13
N LEU A 178 7.74 15.67 -8.94
CA LEU A 178 7.27 16.40 -7.75
C LEU A 178 8.22 17.53 -7.32
N TYR A 179 9.53 17.37 -7.54
CA TYR A 179 10.46 18.46 -7.27
C TYR A 179 10.29 19.63 -8.26
N GLY A 180 9.98 19.33 -9.52
CA GLY A 180 9.59 20.34 -10.51
C GLY A 180 8.40 21.17 -10.02
N ASP A 181 7.34 20.49 -9.54
CA ASP A 181 6.16 21.16 -8.99
C ASP A 181 6.49 21.98 -7.73
N TYR A 182 7.36 21.45 -6.86
CA TYR A 182 7.88 22.16 -5.68
C TYR A 182 8.60 23.47 -6.02
N LEU A 183 9.31 23.54 -7.16
CA LEU A 183 10.00 24.76 -7.58
C LEU A 183 9.01 25.87 -7.95
N SER A 184 7.88 25.49 -8.55
CA SER A 184 6.80 26.42 -8.94
C SER A 184 5.84 26.75 -7.79
N ALA A 185 5.76 25.90 -6.76
CA ALA A 185 4.88 26.07 -5.61
C ALA A 185 5.28 27.26 -4.70
N LYS A 186 4.28 27.82 -3.99
CA LYS A 186 4.44 28.95 -3.06
C LYS A 186 3.79 28.66 -1.71
N GLY A 187 4.30 29.31 -0.66
CA GLY A 187 3.72 29.24 0.70
C GLY A 187 3.58 27.81 1.21
N ASP A 188 2.41 27.48 1.76
CA ASP A 188 2.12 26.19 2.39
C ASP A 188 2.19 25.00 1.43
N GLU A 189 1.90 25.22 0.15
CA GLU A 189 2.01 24.18 -0.88
C GLU A 189 3.45 23.67 -1.01
N LYS A 190 4.42 24.57 -0.86
CA LYS A 190 5.84 24.23 -0.91
C LYS A 190 6.25 23.33 0.27
N ASN A 191 5.70 23.58 1.45
CA ASN A 191 5.92 22.75 2.63
C ASN A 191 5.30 21.35 2.46
N ARG A 192 4.11 21.27 1.84
CA ARG A 192 3.46 19.99 1.54
C ARG A 192 4.35 19.06 0.72
N TYR A 193 5.03 19.55 -0.32
CA TYR A 193 5.95 18.71 -1.11
C TYR A 193 7.15 18.21 -0.30
N LEU A 194 7.67 19.03 0.64
CA LEU A 194 8.75 18.62 1.54
C LEU A 194 8.30 17.53 2.50
N GLU A 195 7.09 17.64 3.06
CA GLU A 195 6.48 16.61 3.93
C GLU A 195 6.27 15.30 3.18
N LEU A 196 5.69 15.37 1.98
CA LEU A 196 5.48 14.21 1.10
C LEU A 196 6.80 13.49 0.80
N TYR A 197 7.87 14.24 0.53
CA TYR A 197 9.20 13.68 0.33
C TYR A 197 9.76 13.02 1.61
N GLU A 198 9.66 13.67 2.77
CA GLU A 198 10.09 13.08 4.05
C GLU A 198 9.34 11.78 4.37
N GLU A 199 8.04 11.70 4.06
CA GLU A 199 7.25 10.47 4.20
C GLU A 199 7.82 9.33 3.34
N VAL A 200 8.01 9.58 2.04
CA VAL A 200 8.57 8.59 1.10
C VAL A 200 9.94 8.10 1.56
N LYS A 201 10.83 9.03 1.93
CA LYS A 201 12.17 8.71 2.44
C LYS A 201 12.11 7.84 3.70
N LYS A 202 11.29 8.22 4.67
CA LYS A 202 11.15 7.49 5.94
C LYS A 202 10.61 6.07 5.72
N LEU A 203 9.57 5.93 4.90
CA LEU A 203 8.88 4.65 4.70
C LEU A 203 9.65 3.69 3.78
N SER A 204 10.44 4.23 2.86
CA SER A 204 11.42 3.44 2.10
C SER A 204 12.68 3.09 2.91
N GLY A 205 12.75 3.42 4.21
CA GLY A 205 13.93 3.14 5.03
C GLY A 205 15.19 3.83 4.52
N ASN A 206 15.06 5.05 3.99
CA ASN A 206 16.12 5.84 3.36
C ASN A 206 16.73 5.22 2.08
N ARG A 207 16.08 4.22 1.46
CA ARG A 207 16.55 3.68 0.16
C ARG A 207 16.24 4.62 -1.00
N ILE A 208 15.14 5.36 -0.91
CA ILE A 208 14.77 6.38 -1.90
C ILE A 208 15.16 7.75 -1.33
N VAL A 209 16.15 8.38 -1.94
CA VAL A 209 16.65 9.71 -1.56
C VAL A 209 16.82 10.54 -2.82
N TYR A 210 16.32 11.77 -2.80
CA TYR A 210 16.49 12.72 -3.89
C TYR A 210 17.23 13.97 -3.40
N GLN A 211 18.46 14.15 -3.87
CA GLN A 211 19.38 15.17 -3.35
C GLN A 211 18.83 16.61 -3.40
N PRO A 212 18.14 17.05 -4.47
CA PRO A 212 17.53 18.38 -4.48
C PRO A 212 16.50 18.60 -3.36
N PHE A 213 15.69 17.58 -3.03
CA PHE A 213 14.78 17.66 -1.88
C PHE A 213 15.55 17.69 -0.54
N GLU A 214 16.65 16.96 -0.39
CA GLU A 214 17.49 17.03 0.82
C GLU A 214 18.06 18.44 1.05
N GLN A 215 18.53 19.10 0.00
CA GLN A 215 19.02 20.47 0.07
C GLN A 215 17.91 21.44 0.46
N ALA A 216 16.72 21.28 -0.14
CA ALA A 216 15.55 22.07 0.17
C ALA A 216 15.09 21.91 1.63
N LEU A 217 15.06 20.69 2.16
CA LEU A 217 14.75 20.40 3.56
C LEU A 217 15.74 21.03 4.53
N ARG A 218 17.04 20.95 4.24
CA ARG A 218 18.08 21.57 5.08
C ARG A 218 17.91 23.09 5.14
N LYS A 219 17.65 23.71 4.00
CA LYS A 219 17.40 25.15 3.91
C LYS A 219 16.16 25.54 4.72
N SER A 220 15.04 24.84 4.50
CA SER A 220 13.79 25.07 5.24
C SER A 220 13.97 24.95 6.76
N LYS A 221 14.64 23.89 7.25
CA LYS A 221 14.93 23.73 8.69
C LYS A 221 15.79 24.86 9.24
N THR A 222 16.75 25.35 8.46
CA THR A 222 17.59 26.50 8.84
C THR A 222 16.77 27.79 8.92
N ASP A 223 15.88 28.04 7.95
CA ASP A 223 15.02 29.23 7.94
C ASP A 223 14.04 29.24 9.15
N VAL A 224 13.47 28.08 9.49
CA VAL A 224 12.63 27.92 10.70
C VAL A 224 13.45 28.20 11.97
N PHE A 225 14.66 27.64 12.07
CA PHE A 225 15.53 27.88 13.22
C PHE A 225 15.93 29.35 13.35
N LEU A 226 16.23 30.04 12.23
CA LEU A 226 16.50 31.48 12.22
C LEU A 226 15.27 32.29 12.65
N THR A 227 14.08 31.91 12.22
CA THR A 227 12.82 32.56 12.62
C THR A 227 12.57 32.38 14.12
N ILE A 228 12.83 31.19 14.67
CA ILE A 228 12.75 30.91 16.11
C ILE A 228 13.80 31.74 16.86
N ILE A 229 15.05 31.83 16.38
CA ILE A 229 16.07 32.69 16.99
C ILE A 229 15.60 34.15 16.99
N GLN A 230 15.10 34.67 15.87
CA GLN A 230 14.59 36.03 15.80
C GLN A 230 13.43 36.25 16.77
N PHE A 231 12.53 35.28 16.91
CA PHE A 231 11.45 35.31 17.89
C PHE A 231 11.98 35.29 19.33
N VAL A 232 12.96 34.45 19.65
CA VAL A 232 13.60 34.36 20.98
C VAL A 232 14.38 35.64 21.30
N VAL A 233 15.08 36.23 20.32
CA VAL A 233 15.75 37.53 20.45
C VAL A 233 14.73 38.65 20.68
N LYS A 234 13.56 38.59 20.05
CA LYS A 234 12.45 39.51 20.31
C LYS A 234 11.86 39.32 21.72
N ILE A 235 11.84 38.08 22.23
CA ILE A 235 11.46 37.76 23.62
C ILE A 235 12.51 38.25 24.63
N LYS A 236 13.78 38.41 24.25
CA LYS A 236 14.80 38.98 25.17
C LYS A 236 14.50 40.44 25.59
N ASN A 237 13.63 41.15 24.86
CA ASN A 237 13.10 42.46 25.27
C ASN A 237 11.88 42.39 26.21
N LEU A 238 11.44 41.18 26.55
CA LEU A 238 10.40 40.94 27.56
C LEU A 238 11.07 40.91 28.93
N SER A 239 10.52 41.62 29.93
CA SER A 239 11.14 41.70 31.25
C SER A 239 11.40 40.30 31.81
N PHE A 240 12.57 40.11 32.44
CA PHE A 240 12.98 38.84 33.07
C PHE A 240 11.91 38.26 34.02
N ILE A 241 11.07 39.14 34.58
CA ILE A 241 9.94 38.78 35.43
C ILE A 241 8.82 38.10 34.61
N LEU A 242 8.51 38.59 33.41
CA LEU A 242 7.45 38.04 32.58
C LEU A 242 7.80 36.67 31.99
N SER A 243 9.08 36.42 31.71
CA SER A 243 9.55 35.10 31.27
C SER A 243 9.48 34.07 32.40
N ILE A 244 9.80 34.44 33.64
CA ILE A 244 9.60 33.59 34.81
C ILE A 244 8.11 33.26 34.99
N VAL A 245 7.24 34.26 34.90
CA VAL A 245 5.78 34.06 35.01
C VAL A 245 5.28 33.14 33.90
N PHE A 246 5.77 33.27 32.67
CA PHE A 246 5.37 32.43 31.55
C PHE A 246 5.84 30.97 31.71
N VAL A 247 7.03 30.73 32.24
CA VAL A 247 7.51 29.37 32.55
C VAL A 247 6.69 28.76 33.68
N LEU A 248 6.35 29.54 34.71
CA LEU A 248 5.49 29.11 35.81
C LEU A 248 4.06 28.78 35.33
N THR A 249 3.50 29.56 34.41
CA THR A 249 2.17 29.28 33.85
C THR A 249 2.17 28.04 32.97
N ILE A 250 3.20 27.84 32.14
CA ILE A 250 3.36 26.59 31.37
C ILE A 250 3.49 25.40 32.31
N LEU A 251 4.32 25.50 33.35
CA LEU A 251 4.48 24.44 34.35
C LEU A 251 3.16 24.13 35.05
N LEU A 252 2.36 25.15 35.37
CA LEU A 252 1.04 25.00 35.99
C LEU A 252 0.03 24.33 35.02
N VAL A 253 0.05 24.71 33.75
CA VAL A 253 -0.80 24.09 32.71
C VAL A 253 -0.42 22.62 32.50
N LEU A 254 0.87 22.31 32.46
CA LEU A 254 1.35 20.93 32.37
C LEU A 254 0.88 20.08 33.55
N LEU A 255 0.78 20.66 34.76
CA LEU A 255 0.24 19.99 35.94
C LEU A 255 -1.28 19.74 35.90
N LEU A 256 -2.04 20.31 34.96
CA LEU A 256 -3.47 20.03 34.84
C LEU A 256 -3.73 18.60 34.33
N PHE A 257 -2.87 18.11 33.44
CA PHE A 257 -3.03 16.78 32.83
C PHE A 257 -2.77 15.65 33.85
N PRO A 258 -3.63 14.63 33.96
CA PRO A 258 -3.40 13.52 34.90
C PRO A 258 -2.13 12.70 34.59
N GLN A 259 -1.78 12.53 33.32
CA GLN A 259 -0.62 11.75 32.87
C GLN A 259 0.71 12.37 33.34
N THR A 260 0.84 13.68 33.20
CA THR A 260 2.03 14.44 33.61
C THR A 260 2.16 14.45 35.13
N ARG A 261 1.06 14.66 35.87
CA ARG A 261 1.06 14.56 37.35
C ARG A 261 1.46 13.18 37.85
N TYR A 262 0.92 12.13 37.25
CA TYR A 262 1.30 10.75 37.58
C TYR A 262 2.80 10.51 37.38
N SER A 263 3.33 10.90 36.21
CA SER A 263 4.76 10.77 35.90
C SER A 263 5.64 11.56 36.87
N LEU A 264 5.22 12.78 37.21
CA LEU A 264 5.93 13.64 38.16
C LEU A 264 5.95 13.04 39.57
N TYR A 265 4.82 12.52 40.05
CA TYR A 265 4.74 11.89 41.37
C TYR A 265 5.56 10.60 41.46
N LEU A 266 5.64 9.82 40.39
CA LEU A 266 6.56 8.67 40.35
C LEU A 266 8.03 9.11 40.39
N PHE A 267 8.40 10.11 39.60
CA PHE A 267 9.75 10.65 39.59
C PHE A 267 10.19 11.19 40.96
N LEU A 268 9.27 11.83 41.69
CA LEU A 268 9.50 12.33 43.05
C LEU A 268 9.38 11.25 44.14
N GLY A 269 9.14 9.98 43.79
CA GLY A 269 8.99 8.88 44.75
C GLY A 269 7.68 8.91 45.56
N MET A 270 6.73 9.77 45.21
CA MET A 270 5.44 9.94 45.89
C MET A 270 4.41 8.89 45.45
N LYS A 271 4.74 7.61 45.64
CA LYS A 271 3.98 6.46 45.11
C LYS A 271 2.49 6.49 45.46
N ARG A 272 2.13 6.86 46.69
CA ARG A 272 0.73 6.98 47.14
C ARG A 272 -0.06 8.02 46.34
N ARG A 273 0.53 9.18 46.04
CA ARG A 273 -0.13 10.22 45.21
C ARG A 273 -0.17 9.81 43.73
N ALA A 274 0.87 9.14 43.24
CA ALA A 274 0.89 8.59 41.90
C ALA A 274 -0.26 7.60 41.69
N ALA A 275 -0.48 6.67 42.63
CA ALA A 275 -1.59 5.70 42.57
C ALA A 275 -2.96 6.38 42.52
N LEU A 276 -3.19 7.40 43.36
CA LEU A 276 -4.46 8.15 43.36
C LEU A 276 -4.70 8.95 42.07
N VAL A 277 -3.65 9.51 41.45
CA VAL A 277 -3.79 10.17 40.15
C VAL A 277 -4.02 9.15 39.04
N TYR A 278 -3.32 8.02 39.10
CA TYR A 278 -3.46 6.94 38.12
C TYR A 278 -4.84 6.29 38.17
N LYS A 279 -5.49 6.23 39.34
CA LYS A 279 -6.90 5.83 39.48
C LYS A 279 -7.81 6.63 38.55
N ARG A 280 -7.63 7.96 38.47
CA ARG A 280 -8.42 8.83 37.57
C ARG A 280 -8.14 8.57 36.09
N ILE A 281 -6.99 7.98 35.76
CA ILE A 281 -6.65 7.55 34.40
C ILE A 281 -7.40 6.25 34.08
N VAL A 282 -7.48 5.31 35.03
CA VAL A 282 -8.24 4.06 34.92
C VAL A 282 -9.74 4.30 34.86
N GLU A 283 -10.28 5.25 35.64
CA GLU A 283 -11.70 5.60 35.64
C GLU A 283 -12.23 6.03 34.26
N LYS A 284 -11.37 6.54 33.37
CA LYS A 284 -11.75 6.89 31.99
C LYS A 284 -11.90 5.69 31.07
N ASP A 285 -11.27 4.57 31.41
CA ASP A 285 -11.28 3.35 30.61
C ASP A 285 -11.28 2.13 31.55
N PRO A 286 -12.44 1.85 32.18
CA PRO A 286 -12.50 0.91 33.29
C PRO A 286 -12.36 -0.55 32.88
N LEU A 287 -12.34 -0.89 31.59
CA LEU A 287 -12.21 -2.27 31.10
C LEU A 287 -10.82 -2.60 30.57
N ASN A 288 -9.91 -1.62 30.57
CA ASN A 288 -8.55 -1.84 30.11
C ASN A 288 -7.72 -2.62 31.15
N GLU A 289 -7.49 -3.90 30.86
CA GLU A 289 -6.77 -4.82 31.74
C GLU A 289 -5.37 -4.31 32.12
N GLU A 290 -4.61 -3.78 31.15
CA GLU A 290 -3.24 -3.33 31.35
C GLU A 290 -3.18 -2.15 32.33
N LYS A 291 -4.08 -1.17 32.15
CA LYS A 291 -4.16 0.00 33.03
C LYS A 291 -4.60 -0.40 34.44
N ARG A 292 -5.52 -1.35 34.58
CA ARG A 292 -5.93 -1.84 35.90
C ARG A 292 -4.84 -2.64 36.60
N LEU A 293 -4.13 -3.50 35.88
CA LEU A 293 -3.00 -4.24 36.43
C LEU A 293 -1.93 -3.28 36.95
N LYS A 294 -1.65 -2.23 36.17
CA LYS A 294 -0.71 -1.18 36.56
C LYS A 294 -1.18 -0.40 37.78
N LEU A 295 -2.48 -0.14 37.93
CA LEU A 295 -3.04 0.47 39.14
C LEU A 295 -2.86 -0.43 40.37
N ALA A 296 -3.11 -1.74 40.24
CA ALA A 296 -2.92 -2.70 41.32
C ALA A 296 -1.45 -2.75 41.79
N GLN A 297 -0.50 -2.82 40.85
CA GLN A 297 0.94 -2.77 41.12
C GLN A 297 1.36 -1.45 41.78
N LEU A 298 0.77 -0.33 41.36
CA LEU A 298 1.03 0.97 41.98
C LEU A 298 0.54 1.02 43.42
N TYR A 299 -0.64 0.46 43.71
CA TYR A 299 -1.16 0.33 45.07
C TYR A 299 -0.25 -0.54 45.94
N GLU A 300 0.17 -1.71 45.44
CA GLU A 300 1.11 -2.60 46.14
C GLU A 300 2.44 -1.88 46.43
N SER A 301 3.02 -1.21 45.43
CA SER A 301 4.28 -0.47 45.58
C SER A 301 4.19 0.71 46.55
N ALA A 302 2.96 1.19 46.82
CA ALA A 302 2.64 2.26 47.75
C ALA A 302 2.23 1.75 49.14
N GLY A 303 2.21 0.43 49.38
CA GLY A 303 1.77 -0.19 50.63
C GLY A 303 0.25 -0.23 50.83
N MET A 304 -0.52 0.02 49.77
CA MET A 304 -2.00 0.04 49.75
C MET A 304 -2.53 -1.36 49.36
N TYR A 305 -2.25 -2.35 50.21
CA TYR A 305 -2.48 -3.76 49.88
C TYR A 305 -3.96 -4.12 49.72
N GLU A 306 -4.86 -3.47 50.47
CA GLU A 306 -6.30 -3.71 50.36
C GLU A 306 -6.84 -3.24 49.00
N GLU A 307 -6.46 -2.04 48.56
CA GLU A 307 -6.84 -1.51 47.25
C GLU A 307 -6.21 -2.30 46.10
N ALA A 308 -4.97 -2.75 46.26
CA ALA A 308 -4.32 -3.64 45.30
C ALA A 308 -5.10 -4.96 45.14
N LEU A 309 -5.48 -5.58 46.26
CA LEU A 309 -6.26 -6.82 46.28
C LEU A 309 -7.63 -6.65 45.60
N ASN A 310 -8.28 -5.51 45.82
CA ASN A 310 -9.55 -5.20 45.16
C ASN A 310 -9.41 -5.11 43.64
N GLU A 311 -8.37 -4.46 43.12
CA GLU A 311 -8.11 -4.38 41.68
C GLU A 311 -7.73 -5.75 41.07
N TYR A 312 -6.94 -6.57 41.77
CA TYR A 312 -6.65 -7.94 41.33
C TYR A 312 -7.91 -8.81 41.27
N ASN A 313 -8.78 -8.72 42.27
CA ASN A 313 -10.06 -9.43 42.28
C ASN A 313 -11.02 -8.95 41.19
N PHE A 314 -10.93 -7.67 40.81
CA PHE A 314 -11.70 -7.14 39.68
C PHE A 314 -11.20 -7.71 38.35
N LEU A 315 -9.88 -7.70 38.13
CA LEU A 315 -9.27 -8.31 36.94
C LEU A 315 -9.59 -9.80 36.80
N LYS A 316 -9.60 -10.54 37.92
CA LYS A 316 -9.98 -11.95 37.91
C LYS A 316 -11.43 -12.17 37.48
N ARG A 317 -12.34 -11.28 37.87
CA ARG A 317 -13.76 -11.37 37.49
C ARG A 317 -13.98 -11.13 36.00
N ILE A 318 -13.32 -10.12 35.42
CA ILE A 318 -13.44 -9.83 33.97
C ILE A 318 -12.93 -10.99 33.10
N LYS A 319 -11.91 -11.73 33.54
CA LYS A 319 -11.36 -12.86 32.75
C LYS A 319 -12.18 -14.14 32.77
N ILE A 320 -13.22 -14.22 33.60
CA ILE A 320 -14.05 -15.42 33.77
C ILE A 320 -15.37 -15.29 32.96
N GLU A 321 -15.71 -14.09 32.47
CA GLU A 321 -16.83 -13.82 31.54
C GLU A 321 -16.37 -13.83 30.08
#